data_AF-A0A940LDM9-F1
#
_entry.id   AF-A0A940LDM9-F1
#
_cell.length_a   1.000
_cell.length_b   1.000
_cell.length_c   1.000
_cell.angle_alpha   90.00
_cell.angle_beta   90.00
_cell.angle_gamma   90.00
#
_symmetry.space_group_name_H-M   'P 1'
#
loop_
_entity.id
_entity.type
_entity.pdbx_description
1 polymer ?
#
loop_
_entity_poly.entity_id
_entity_poly.type
_entity_poly.pdbx_seq_one_letter_code
_entity_poly.pdbx_strand_id
1 'polypeptide(L)'
;MKKILFSALALLFFTSCSRHGIIKSYAYSRKSVAGTVRADDNGRQINSGITIQHLLFIETDSSKGLPEWNTAWVDQKPYSIRPVKINDRNQVIGKTMDGHEVNP
;
A
#
# COMPACT_ATOMS: atom_id res chain seq x y z
N MET A 1 -6.09 -25.13 -39.64
CA MET A 1 -5.78 -23.77 -39.14
C MET A 1 -6.19 -23.54 -37.68
N LYS A 2 -7.30 -24.09 -37.16
CA LYS A 2 -7.72 -23.91 -35.74
C LYS A 2 -6.74 -24.45 -34.67
N LYS A 3 -5.92 -25.47 -34.97
CA LYS A 3 -4.96 -26.05 -34.02
C LYS A 3 -3.74 -25.16 -33.73
N ILE A 4 -3.38 -24.27 -34.66
CA ILE A 4 -2.24 -23.33 -34.49
C ILE A 4 -2.64 -22.17 -33.57
N LEU A 5 -3.91 -21.75 -33.63
CA LEU A 5 -4.45 -20.68 -32.79
C LEU A 5 -4.48 -21.07 -31.30
N PHE A 6 -4.83 -22.33 -30.99
CA PHE A 6 -4.83 -22.85 -29.62
C PHE A 6 -3.42 -22.96 -29.02
N SER A 7 -2.42 -23.26 -29.84
CA SER A 7 -1.01 -23.32 -29.40
C SER A 7 -0.47 -21.93 -29.05
N ALA A 8 -0.80 -20.91 -29.85
CA ALA A 8 -0.40 -19.53 -29.58
C ALA A 8 -1.06 -18.96 -28.32
N LEU A 9 -2.33 -19.31 -28.05
CA LEU A 9 -3.05 -18.88 -26.85
C LEU A 9 -2.49 -19.52 -25.57
N ALA A 10 -2.04 -20.77 -25.64
CA ALA A 10 -1.40 -21.45 -24.51
C ALA A 10 -0.03 -20.84 -24.16
N LEU A 11 0.71 -20.33 -25.15
CA LEU A 11 2.03 -19.71 -24.93
C LEU A 11 1.95 -18.39 -24.15
N LEU A 12 0.84 -17.66 -24.26
CA LEU A 12 0.64 -16.37 -23.58
C LEU A 12 0.43 -16.48 -22.07
N PHE A 13 0.07 -17.66 -21.55
CA PHE A 13 -0.15 -17.85 -20.11
C PHE A 13 1.15 -18.07 -19.31
N PHE A 14 2.28 -18.36 -19.97
CA PHE A 14 3.54 -18.67 -19.28
C PHE A 14 4.42 -17.46 -19.00
N THR A 15 4.06 -16.25 -19.44
CA THR A 15 4.90 -15.05 -19.27
C THR A 15 4.67 -14.28 -17.97
N SER A 16 3.81 -14.77 -17.06
CA SER A 16 3.60 -14.12 -15.76
C SER A 16 4.68 -14.52 -14.74
N CYS A 17 5.93 -14.14 -15.01
CA CYS A 17 6.98 -14.17 -14.00
C CYS A 17 6.89 -12.88 -13.17
N SER A 18 6.52 -13.02 -11.90
CA SER A 18 6.58 -11.97 -10.88
C SER A 18 8.00 -11.39 -10.82
N ARG A 19 8.17 -10.16 -11.34
CA ARG A 19 9.46 -9.50 -11.51
C ARG A 19 10.12 -9.03 -10.22
N HIS A 20 9.39 -8.97 -9.09
CA HIS A 20 9.83 -8.23 -7.90
C HIS A 20 9.89 -9.05 -6.61
N GLY A 21 9.93 -10.39 -6.71
CA GLY A 21 10.15 -11.25 -5.55
C GLY A 21 9.21 -11.03 -4.35
N ILE A 22 8.00 -10.50 -4.57
CA ILE A 22 7.07 -10.18 -3.48
C ILE A 22 6.65 -11.48 -2.80
N ILE A 23 6.94 -11.61 -1.51
CA ILE A 23 6.62 -12.76 -0.66
C ILE A 23 5.26 -12.52 0.01
N LYS A 24 5.10 -11.35 0.64
CA LYS A 24 3.86 -10.95 1.32
C LYS A 24 3.56 -9.48 1.10
N SER A 25 2.28 -9.13 1.16
CA SER A 25 1.82 -7.74 1.09
C SER A 25 0.64 -7.53 2.03
N TYR A 26 0.69 -6.44 2.80
CA TYR A 26 -0.36 -6.05 3.73
C TYR A 26 -0.68 -4.57 3.55
N ALA A 27 -1.97 -4.23 3.59
CA ALA A 27 -2.43 -2.86 3.46
C ALA A 27 -3.21 -2.47 4.72
N TYR A 28 -2.90 -1.28 5.25
CA TYR A 28 -3.54 -0.74 6.44
C TYR A 28 -3.99 0.70 6.18
N SER A 29 -5.09 1.08 6.82
CA SER A 29 -5.49 2.48 6.93
C SER A 29 -5.47 2.89 8.40
N ARG A 30 -4.84 4.04 8.67
CA ARG A 30 -4.86 4.66 9.99
C ARG A 30 -5.66 5.95 9.91
N LYS A 31 -6.72 6.04 10.72
CA LYS A 31 -7.48 7.27 10.91
C LYS A 31 -7.04 7.91 12.22
N SER A 32 -6.67 9.18 12.18
CA SER A 32 -6.44 10.01 13.36
C SER A 32 -7.41 11.18 13.34
N VAL A 33 -7.93 11.55 14.50
CA VAL A 33 -8.88 12.65 14.67
C VAL A 33 -8.25 13.67 15.60
N ALA A 34 -8.16 14.92 15.16
CA ALA A 34 -7.74 16.02 16.00
C ALA A 34 -8.81 16.25 17.09
N GLY A 35 -8.40 16.25 18.36
CA GLY A 35 -9.32 16.43 19.48
C GLY A 35 -10.07 17.78 19.41
N THR A 36 -9.36 18.85 19.03
CA THR A 36 -9.97 20.17 18.80
C THR A 36 -9.83 20.56 17.33
N VAL A 37 -10.97 20.70 16.64
CA VAL A 37 -11.02 21.08 15.23
C VAL A 37 -11.27 22.58 15.13
N ARG A 38 -10.44 23.30 14.36
CA ARG A 38 -10.65 24.74 14.13
C ARG A 38 -11.97 24.96 13.38
N ALA A 39 -12.79 25.86 13.89
CA ALA A 39 -14.04 26.29 13.28
C ALA A 39 -13.92 27.74 12.79
N ASP A 40 -14.69 28.09 11.75
CA ASP A 40 -14.85 29.46 11.27
C ASP A 40 -15.77 30.26 12.22
N ASP A 41 -15.95 31.54 11.92
CA ASP A 41 -16.79 32.45 12.71
C ASP A 41 -18.27 32.03 12.77
N ASN A 42 -18.71 31.11 11.90
CA ASN A 42 -20.06 30.54 11.85
C ASN A 42 -20.14 29.17 12.53
N GLY A 43 -19.08 28.73 13.21
CA GLY A 43 -19.01 27.42 13.89
C GLY A 43 -18.84 26.24 12.94
N ARG A 44 -18.53 26.46 11.65
CA ARG A 44 -18.29 25.39 10.68
C ARG A 44 -16.83 24.95 10.72
N GLN A 45 -16.61 23.65 10.68
CA GLN A 45 -15.25 23.10 10.68
C GLN A 45 -14.49 23.53 9.41
N ILE A 46 -13.33 24.15 9.59
CA ILE A 46 -12.48 24.63 8.47
C ILE A 46 -11.76 23.44 7.80
N ASN A 47 -11.51 22.38 8.57
CA ASN A 47 -11.01 21.09 8.12
C ASN A 47 -11.69 20.00 8.95
N SER A 48 -11.88 18.81 8.41
CA SER A 48 -12.55 17.70 9.12
C SER A 48 -11.82 17.25 10.40
N GLY A 49 -10.59 17.73 10.62
CA GLY A 49 -9.71 17.27 11.70
C GLY A 49 -9.30 15.79 11.56
N ILE A 50 -9.72 15.12 10.49
CA ILE A 50 -9.48 13.70 10.26
C ILE A 50 -8.31 13.57 9.29
N THR A 51 -7.24 12.93 9.74
CA THR A 51 -6.13 12.53 8.87
C THR A 51 -6.18 11.02 8.65
N ILE A 52 -6.25 10.61 7.38
CA ILE A 52 -6.19 9.21 6.96
C ILE A 52 -4.81 8.95 6.37
N GLN A 53 -4.11 7.95 6.89
CA GLN A 53 -2.85 7.45 6.34
C GLN A 53 -3.07 6.08 5.73
N HIS A 54 -2.65 5.89 4.48
CA HIS A 54 -2.63 4.60 3.82
C HIS A 54 -1.21 4.03 3.89
N LEU A 55 -1.06 2.83 4.43
CA LEU A 55 0.22 2.16 4.62
C LEU A 55 0.21 0.84 3.84
N LEU A 56 1.30 0.57 3.12
CA LEU A 56 1.51 -0.66 2.39
C LEU A 56 2.83 -1.28 2.87
N PHE A 57 2.73 -2.46 3.50
CA PHE A 57 3.88 -3.25 3.89
C PHE A 57 4.11 -4.38 2.89
N ILE A 58 5.35 -4.53 2.43
CA ILE A 58 5.71 -5.56 1.47
C ILE A 58 6.99 -6.25 1.89
N GLU A 59 6.89 -7.56 2.02
CA GLU A 59 8.01 -8.46 2.20
C GLU A 59 8.49 -8.91 0.82
N THR A 60 9.77 -8.74 0.54
CA THR A 60 10.37 -9.07 -0.76
C THR A 60 11.58 -9.97 -0.58
N ASP A 61 11.79 -10.85 -1.55
CA ASP A 61 13.02 -11.61 -1.71
C ASP A 61 14.11 -10.70 -2.26
N SER A 62 15.08 -10.37 -1.41
CA SER A 62 16.21 -9.51 -1.75
C SER A 62 17.00 -9.96 -2.98
N SER A 63 16.94 -11.25 -3.36
CA SER A 63 17.63 -11.79 -4.53
C SER A 63 16.96 -11.45 -5.87
N LYS A 64 15.70 -11.02 -5.87
CA LYS A 64 14.89 -10.80 -7.09
C LYS A 64 14.65 -9.32 -7.43
N GLY A 65 15.28 -8.41 -6.70
CA GLY A 65 15.15 -6.97 -6.89
C GLY A 65 13.94 -6.37 -6.17
N LEU A 66 14.09 -5.11 -5.76
CA LEU A 66 13.05 -4.39 -5.00
C LEU A 66 12.06 -3.71 -5.97
N PRO A 67 10.77 -3.62 -5.60
CA PRO A 67 9.80 -2.83 -6.35
C PRO A 67 10.17 -1.34 -6.36
N GLU A 68 10.22 -0.73 -7.54
CA GLU A 68 10.48 0.70 -7.73
C GLU A 68 9.19 1.48 -7.98
N TRP A 69 8.32 1.55 -6.97
CA TRP A 69 7.10 2.34 -7.09
C TRP A 69 7.32 3.77 -6.63
N ASN A 70 6.96 4.70 -7.50
CA ASN A 70 7.00 6.14 -7.23
C ASN A 70 5.60 6.77 -7.16
N THR A 71 4.56 6.03 -7.55
CA THR A 71 3.18 6.52 -7.68
C THR A 71 2.20 5.50 -7.14
N ALA A 72 1.24 5.95 -6.34
CA ALA A 72 0.08 5.19 -5.90
C ALA A 72 -1.22 5.93 -6.25
N TRP A 73 -2.32 5.21 -6.41
CA TRP A 73 -3.62 5.81 -6.72
C TRP A 73 -4.58 5.60 -5.54
N VAL A 74 -5.16 6.69 -5.04
CA VAL A 74 -6.22 6.66 -4.02
C VAL A 74 -7.37 7.50 -4.55
N ASP A 75 -8.58 6.91 -4.59
CA ASP A 75 -9.79 7.55 -5.13
C ASP A 75 -9.58 8.19 -6.52
N GLN A 76 -8.94 7.44 -7.42
CA GLN A 76 -8.60 7.85 -8.79
C GLN A 76 -7.64 9.06 -8.87
N LYS A 77 -7.04 9.47 -7.76
CA LYS A 77 -6.02 10.53 -7.72
C LYS A 77 -4.63 9.92 -7.53
N PRO A 78 -3.62 10.37 -8.29
CA PRO A 78 -2.25 9.90 -8.14
C PRO A 78 -1.56 10.61 -6.96
N TYR A 79 -0.76 9.87 -6.22
CA TYR A 79 0.06 10.33 -5.12
C TYR A 79 1.49 9.85 -5.32
N SER A 80 2.47 10.73 -5.08
CA SER A 80 3.86 10.31 -5.03
C SER A 80 4.12 9.52 -3.76
N ILE A 81 4.74 8.35 -3.91
CA ILE A 81 5.13 7.49 -2.80
C ILE A 81 6.64 7.22 -2.86
N ARG A 82 7.22 6.99 -1.68
CA ARG A 82 8.61 6.55 -1.55
C ARG A 82 8.64 5.35 -0.61
N PRO A 83 9.06 4.15 -1.10
CA PRO A 83 9.26 3.00 -0.24
C PRO A 83 10.29 3.33 0.84
N VAL A 84 9.98 2.98 2.09
CA VAL A 84 10.90 3.09 3.23
C VAL A 84 11.34 1.67 3.58
N LYS A 85 12.65 1.43 3.58
CA LYS A 85 13.21 0.14 3.96
C LYS A 85 13.10 -0.04 5.48
N ILE A 86 12.47 -1.12 5.90
CA ILE A 86 12.39 -1.55 7.31
C ILE A 86 13.56 -2.52 7.55
N ASN A 87 14.53 -2.10 8.36
CA ASN A 87 15.72 -2.93 8.65
C ASN A 87 15.55 -3.78 9.92
N ASP A 88 14.59 -3.44 10.79
CA ASP A 88 14.33 -4.14 12.04
C ASP A 88 12.94 -4.80 12.00
N ARG A 89 12.88 -6.10 12.27
CA ARG A 89 11.63 -6.87 12.31
C ARG A 89 10.73 -6.48 13.50
N ASN A 90 11.30 -5.81 14.51
CA ASN A 90 10.56 -5.37 15.69
C ASN A 90 10.00 -3.95 15.55
N GLN A 91 10.02 -3.36 14.35
CA GLN A 91 9.47 -2.02 14.14
C GLN A 91 7.94 -2.06 14.22
N VAL A 92 7.38 -1.57 15.32
CA VAL A 92 5.93 -1.42 15.48
C VAL A 92 5.42 -0.42 14.44
N ILE A 93 4.62 -0.89 13.48
CA ILE A 93 4.01 -0.03 12.44
C ILE A 93 2.89 0.80 13.06
N GLY A 94 2.19 0.26 14.06
CA GLY A 94 1.11 0.92 14.77
C GLY A 94 0.48 0.10 15.88
N LYS A 95 -0.55 0.67 16.51
CA LYS A 95 -1.48 -0.05 17.38
C LYS A 95 -2.88 -0.03 16.77
N THR A 96 -3.57 -1.15 16.83
CA THR A 96 -4.99 -1.25 16.49
C THR A 96 -5.85 -0.55 17.54
N MET A 97 -7.14 -0.35 17.28
CA MET A 97 -8.05 0.34 18.20
C MET A 97 -8.24 -0.39 19.53
N ASP A 98 -8.12 -1.72 19.50
CA ASP A 98 -8.09 -2.65 20.63
C ASP A 98 -6.70 -2.76 21.29
N GLY A 99 -5.73 -1.97 20.87
CA GLY A 99 -4.44 -1.80 21.54
C GLY A 99 -3.36 -2.82 21.16
N HIS A 100 -3.63 -3.74 20.22
CA HIS A 100 -2.64 -4.70 19.74
C HIS A 100 -1.61 -4.04 18.82
N GLU A 101 -0.35 -4.42 19.00
CA GLU A 101 0.74 -3.94 18.15
C GLU A 101 0.69 -4.62 16.79
N VAL A 102 0.73 -3.81 15.74
CA VAL A 102 0.86 -4.25 14.36
C VAL A 102 2.33 -4.31 14.03
N ASN A 103 2.85 -5.52 14.00
CA ASN A 103 4.19 -5.83 13.52
C ASN A 103 4.14 -6.17 12.02
N PRO A 104 5.21 -5.85 11.27
CA PRO A 104 5.38 -6.23 9.87
C PRO A 104 5.32 -7.74 9.64
#